data_AF-A0A9W6IN85-F1
#
_entry.id   AF-A0A9W6IN85-F1
#
_cell.length_a   1.000
_cell.length_b   1.000
_cell.length_c   1.000
_cell.angle_alpha   90.00
_cell.angle_beta   90.00
_cell.angle_gamma   90.00
#
_symmetry.space_group_name_H-M   'P 1'
#
loop_
_entity.id
_entity.type
_entity.pdbx_description
1 polymer ?
#
loop_
_entity_poly.entity_id
_entity_poly.type
_entity_poly.pdbx_seq_one_letter_code
_entity_poly.pdbx_strand_id
1 'polypeptide(L)'
;MFHWPAAISRRVWEDKYRHADPAETSPDDSWRRVANALAAAETQDSAAWADRFFGAMSGFRFLPGGRILAGAGTGRDVTLFNCFVMGTLEDTVAGIFGALEESARTMQQGGGIGIDFSPLRPCSMPARRTGNIATGPVSFMRIWDAMCATILSAGARRGAMMATLRCDHPDIETFIDAKREPGQLRHFNLSVLVSDAFMEAVRTDGDWLLVFPSTGQKARGETVVRPWSGAPEPVPCRILRRIRARDLWARITDTAYDTAEPGVLFVDRINRLNNLAYCECITATNPCGEIPLPPYGACDLGSINLTRFVQHPFTPRARLDTGAIEAIVPVAVRLLDNVIDISRFPLDAQAEMARQTRRIGLGMTGLADTFLMLGLDYGEDTARQLAAETMRRICHAAYRASIALARDKGPFPRFERDAYLAGGFVSALPADIRDAIAAYGIRNSHLLAIAPTGSISLLAGNVSSGLEPIFAGRFRRRVIGPDGEPVSLDLTDYALAVWRGMARHEDGVPHGFVTATDLPAEAHLDMQAALQPHVDNAISKTVNVPADCTREAFAGLYERAFALGLKGCTVFRPNPVTGAVLTGEDRPEDRHCCRVEA
;
A
#
# COMPACT_ATOMS: atom_id res chain seq x y z
N MET A 1 -25.65 25.36 -0.47
CA MET A 1 -24.75 24.89 0.61
C MET A 1 -24.55 23.40 0.42
N PHE A 2 -23.32 22.92 0.26
CA PHE A 2 -23.02 21.49 0.07
C PHE A 2 -23.34 20.70 1.35
N HIS A 3 -23.96 19.53 1.23
CA HIS A 3 -24.27 18.67 2.37
C HIS A 3 -23.11 17.72 2.64
N TRP A 4 -22.45 17.91 3.79
CA TRP A 4 -21.32 17.07 4.20
C TRP A 4 -21.80 15.72 4.75
N PRO A 5 -21.17 14.60 4.34
CA PRO A 5 -21.54 13.29 4.86
C PRO A 5 -21.16 13.12 6.35
N ALA A 6 -20.11 13.80 6.81
CA ALA A 6 -19.73 13.86 8.23
C ALA A 6 -18.91 15.14 8.52
N ALA A 7 -18.83 15.55 9.78
CA ALA A 7 -18.04 16.72 10.20
C ALA A 7 -16.54 16.56 9.85
N ILE A 8 -16.00 15.35 10.00
CA ILE A 8 -14.62 15.03 9.63
C ILE A 8 -14.35 15.19 8.13
N SER A 9 -15.35 14.95 7.29
CA SER A 9 -15.20 15.04 5.83
C SER A 9 -14.91 16.47 5.40
N ARG A 10 -15.62 17.44 5.99
CA ARG A 10 -15.35 18.86 5.79
C ARG A 10 -13.93 19.22 6.20
N ARG A 11 -13.54 18.78 7.40
CA ARG A 11 -12.21 19.09 7.94
C ARG A 11 -11.09 18.52 7.08
N VAL A 12 -11.19 17.26 6.69
CA VAL A 12 -10.21 16.61 5.81
C VAL A 12 -10.12 17.32 4.46
N TRP A 13 -11.25 17.73 3.89
CA TRP A 13 -11.24 18.51 2.66
C TRP A 13 -10.54 19.86 2.85
N GLU A 14 -10.95 20.67 3.84
CA GLU A 14 -10.39 21.99 4.12
C GLU A 14 -8.88 21.93 4.40
N ASP A 15 -8.44 20.96 5.22
CA ASP A 15 -7.05 20.87 5.65
C ASP A 15 -6.11 20.27 4.58
N LYS A 16 -6.62 19.34 3.75
CA LYS A 16 -5.74 18.51 2.89
C LYS A 16 -5.95 18.67 1.40
N TYR A 17 -7.16 18.99 0.94
CA TYR A 17 -7.53 18.83 -0.47
C TYR A 17 -8.05 20.10 -1.14
N ARG A 18 -8.60 21.03 -0.34
CA ARG A 18 -9.05 22.32 -0.82
C ARG A 18 -7.84 23.14 -1.29
N HIS A 19 -7.88 23.60 -2.53
CA HIS A 19 -6.92 24.61 -2.98
C HIS A 19 -7.26 25.95 -2.32
N ALA A 20 -6.25 26.75 -1.95
CA ALA A 20 -6.44 28.04 -1.29
C ALA A 20 -6.96 29.14 -2.26
N ASP A 21 -7.72 28.75 -3.28
CA ASP A 21 -8.43 29.63 -4.19
C ASP A 21 -9.81 29.96 -3.61
N PRO A 22 -10.16 31.24 -3.45
CA PRO A 22 -11.49 31.66 -3.00
C PRO A 22 -12.65 31.08 -3.83
N ALA A 23 -12.43 30.71 -5.09
CA ALA A 23 -13.41 30.09 -5.96
C ALA A 23 -13.73 28.62 -5.57
N GLU A 24 -12.84 27.94 -4.85
CA GLU A 24 -13.04 26.55 -4.43
C GLU A 24 -13.80 26.53 -3.09
N THR A 25 -15.14 26.44 -3.16
CA THR A 25 -16.05 26.56 -2.00
C THR A 25 -16.68 25.23 -1.59
N SER A 26 -16.60 24.22 -2.45
CA SER A 26 -17.17 22.89 -2.26
C SER A 26 -16.25 21.79 -2.81
N PRO A 27 -16.43 20.52 -2.38
CA PRO A 27 -15.76 19.38 -3.00
C PRO A 27 -15.98 19.28 -4.52
N ASP A 28 -17.16 19.66 -5.02
CA ASP A 28 -17.47 19.69 -6.45
C ASP A 28 -16.52 20.61 -7.22
N ASP A 29 -16.17 21.76 -6.64
CA ASP A 29 -15.20 22.68 -7.24
C ASP A 29 -13.81 22.03 -7.31
N SER A 30 -13.40 21.30 -6.25
CA SER A 30 -12.16 20.50 -6.27
C SER A 30 -12.20 19.41 -7.34
N TRP A 31 -13.32 18.69 -7.47
CA TRP A 31 -13.48 17.64 -8.49
C TRP A 31 -13.43 18.23 -9.90
N ARG A 32 -14.03 19.40 -10.14
CA ARG A 32 -13.93 20.14 -11.41
C ARG A 32 -12.48 20.50 -11.72
N ARG A 33 -11.74 21.07 -10.75
CA ARG A 33 -10.32 21.41 -10.91
C ARG A 33 -9.50 20.17 -11.30
N VAL A 34 -9.63 19.10 -10.53
CA VAL A 34 -8.91 17.84 -10.77
C VAL A 34 -9.27 17.26 -12.14
N ALA A 35 -10.56 17.20 -12.46
CA ALA A 35 -11.04 16.67 -13.74
C ALA A 35 -10.52 17.46 -14.94
N ASN A 36 -10.59 18.79 -14.89
CA ASN A 36 -10.08 19.66 -15.95
C ASN A 36 -8.56 19.50 -16.13
N ALA A 37 -7.82 19.44 -15.02
CA ALA A 37 -6.37 19.27 -15.07
C ALA A 37 -5.96 17.92 -15.69
N LEU A 38 -6.64 16.84 -15.33
CA LEU A 38 -6.33 15.50 -15.84
C LEU A 38 -6.82 15.29 -17.28
N ALA A 39 -7.90 15.95 -17.67
CA ALA A 39 -8.38 15.92 -19.05
C ALA A 39 -7.46 16.67 -20.03
N ALA A 40 -6.53 17.50 -19.55
CA ALA A 40 -5.54 18.17 -20.39
C ALA A 40 -4.56 17.20 -21.07
N ALA A 41 -4.45 15.94 -20.59
CA ALA A 41 -3.68 14.89 -21.24
C ALA A 41 -4.40 14.27 -22.46
N GLU A 42 -5.68 14.57 -22.66
CA GLU A 42 -6.45 14.09 -23.82
C GLU A 42 -6.21 15.01 -25.02
N THR A 43 -5.85 14.40 -26.16
CA THR A 43 -5.66 15.13 -27.43
C THR A 43 -6.98 15.39 -28.16
N GLN A 44 -8.03 14.62 -27.83
CA GLN A 44 -9.38 14.73 -28.38
C GLN A 44 -10.40 14.67 -27.25
N ASP A 45 -11.54 15.34 -27.43
CA ASP A 45 -12.67 15.31 -26.49
C ASP A 45 -12.31 15.66 -25.03
N SER A 46 -11.28 16.50 -24.82
CA SER A 46 -10.80 16.88 -23.47
C SER A 46 -11.93 17.38 -22.57
N ALA A 47 -12.81 18.27 -23.06
CA ALA A 47 -13.95 18.75 -22.29
C ALA A 47 -14.93 17.63 -21.90
N ALA A 48 -15.22 16.69 -22.81
CA ALA A 48 -16.11 15.57 -22.52
C ALA A 48 -15.47 14.59 -21.51
N TRP A 49 -14.16 14.38 -21.57
CA TRP A 49 -13.43 13.61 -20.56
C TRP A 49 -13.41 14.31 -19.20
N ALA A 50 -13.25 15.64 -19.17
CA ALA A 50 -13.37 16.40 -17.93
C ALA A 50 -14.74 16.19 -17.27
N ASP A 51 -15.84 16.23 -18.05
CA ASP A 51 -17.18 15.95 -17.52
C ASP A 51 -17.34 14.50 -17.02
N ARG A 52 -16.74 13.52 -17.71
CA ARG A 52 -16.74 12.12 -17.27
C ARG A 52 -15.94 11.93 -15.98
N PHE A 53 -14.76 12.51 -15.88
CA PHE A 53 -13.92 12.47 -14.68
C PHE A 53 -14.59 13.15 -13.50
N PHE A 54 -15.18 14.33 -13.71
CA PHE A 54 -16.00 15.01 -12.72
C PHE A 54 -17.13 14.10 -12.26
N GLY A 55 -17.92 13.57 -13.20
CA GLY A 55 -19.04 12.68 -12.90
C GLY A 55 -18.62 11.44 -12.12
N ALA A 56 -17.47 10.83 -12.42
CA ALA A 56 -16.95 9.70 -11.67
C ALA A 56 -16.62 10.06 -10.21
N MET A 57 -16.07 11.24 -9.96
CA MET A 57 -15.76 11.71 -8.59
C MET A 57 -17.01 12.22 -7.84
N SER A 58 -18.00 12.77 -8.56
CA SER A 58 -19.22 13.34 -7.98
C SER A 58 -19.92 12.35 -7.04
N GLY A 59 -20.33 12.86 -5.87
CA GLY A 59 -20.99 12.05 -4.85
C GLY A 59 -20.07 10.97 -4.25
N PHE A 60 -18.75 11.18 -4.30
CA PHE A 60 -17.72 10.30 -3.76
C PHE A 60 -17.72 8.88 -4.35
N ARG A 61 -18.20 8.69 -5.59
CA ARG A 61 -18.26 7.35 -6.24
C ARG A 61 -16.88 6.80 -6.54
N PHE A 62 -15.98 7.64 -7.04
CA PHE A 62 -14.57 7.35 -7.21
C PHE A 62 -13.73 8.38 -6.46
N LEU A 63 -12.71 7.91 -5.75
CA LEU A 63 -11.82 8.71 -4.93
C LEU A 63 -10.39 8.55 -5.45
N PRO A 64 -9.87 9.53 -6.22
CA PRO A 64 -8.46 9.55 -6.58
C PRO A 64 -7.58 9.63 -5.33
N GLY A 65 -6.34 9.16 -5.45
CA GLY A 65 -5.33 9.24 -4.41
C GLY A 65 -5.18 10.67 -3.90
N GLY A 66 -4.90 10.80 -2.60
CA GLY A 66 -4.87 12.13 -1.96
C GLY A 66 -3.88 13.13 -2.58
N ARG A 67 -2.84 12.65 -3.27
CA ARG A 67 -1.87 13.51 -3.97
C ARG A 67 -2.45 14.07 -5.27
N ILE A 68 -3.26 13.29 -5.99
CA ILE A 68 -4.05 13.75 -7.14
C ILE A 68 -5.01 14.86 -6.69
N LEU A 69 -5.81 14.62 -5.63
CA LEU A 69 -6.78 15.59 -5.12
C LEU A 69 -6.13 16.92 -4.68
N ALA A 70 -5.02 16.83 -3.95
CA ALA A 70 -4.30 17.98 -3.40
C ALA A 70 -3.47 18.75 -4.44
N GLY A 71 -3.02 18.09 -5.51
CA GLY A 71 -2.02 18.63 -6.43
C GLY A 71 -2.55 19.02 -7.81
N ALA A 72 -3.46 18.23 -8.39
CA ALA A 72 -3.86 18.41 -9.79
C ALA A 72 -4.53 19.77 -10.02
N GLY A 73 -4.06 20.54 -11.01
CA GLY A 73 -4.61 21.85 -11.34
C GLY A 73 -4.31 22.97 -10.34
N THR A 74 -3.42 22.76 -9.36
CA THR A 74 -3.07 23.79 -8.36
C THR A 74 -1.88 24.67 -8.75
N GLY A 75 -1.17 24.34 -9.83
CA GLY A 75 0.07 25.01 -10.25
C GLY A 75 1.28 24.76 -9.34
N ARG A 76 1.12 24.03 -8.23
CA ARG A 76 2.19 23.70 -7.29
C ARG A 76 3.17 22.70 -7.89
N ASP A 77 4.44 22.81 -7.50
CA ASP A 77 5.49 21.88 -7.90
C ASP A 77 5.50 20.63 -7.00
N VAL A 78 4.52 19.75 -7.23
CA VAL A 78 4.33 18.52 -6.47
C VAL A 78 4.06 17.34 -7.40
N THR A 79 4.39 16.14 -6.93
CA THR A 79 3.99 14.92 -7.61
C THR A 79 2.53 14.55 -7.28
N LEU A 80 1.83 13.98 -8.27
CA LEU A 80 0.48 13.43 -8.07
C LEU A 80 0.53 11.97 -7.61
N PHE A 81 1.71 11.37 -7.56
CA PHE A 81 1.92 9.97 -7.19
C PHE A 81 2.04 9.81 -5.67
N ASN A 82 1.49 8.71 -5.15
CA ASN A 82 1.50 8.43 -3.73
C ASN A 82 2.69 7.57 -3.30
N CYS A 83 3.13 6.67 -4.18
CA CYS A 83 3.94 5.52 -3.82
C CYS A 83 5.16 5.41 -4.73
N PHE A 84 6.34 5.27 -4.11
CA PHE A 84 7.63 5.16 -4.79
C PHE A 84 8.47 4.05 -4.16
N VAL A 85 9.37 3.47 -4.95
CA VAL A 85 10.54 2.73 -4.46
C VAL A 85 11.79 3.41 -5.02
N MET A 86 12.79 3.59 -4.18
CA MET A 86 14.04 4.27 -4.54
C MET A 86 14.93 3.38 -5.41
N GLY A 87 15.95 3.97 -6.02
CA GLY A 87 16.96 3.24 -6.77
C GLY A 87 17.66 2.17 -5.93
N THR A 88 18.31 1.22 -6.61
CA THR A 88 19.18 0.25 -5.94
C THR A 88 20.33 0.99 -5.24
N LEU A 89 20.52 0.70 -3.95
CA LEU A 89 21.63 1.28 -3.20
C LEU A 89 22.96 0.74 -3.73
N GLU A 90 23.84 1.64 -4.15
CA GLU A 90 25.23 1.31 -4.42
C GLU A 90 26.00 1.21 -3.09
N ASP A 91 26.74 0.11 -2.89
CA ASP A 91 27.49 -0.20 -1.65
C ASP A 91 28.80 0.64 -1.52
N THR A 92 28.67 1.96 -1.67
CA THR A 92 29.69 3.00 -1.50
C THR A 92 29.12 4.18 -0.73
N VAL A 93 29.95 4.95 -0.01
CA VAL A 93 29.46 6.14 0.73
C VAL A 93 28.81 7.15 -0.21
N ALA A 94 29.42 7.40 -1.38
CA ALA A 94 28.86 8.31 -2.38
C ALA A 94 27.47 7.83 -2.86
N GLY A 95 27.33 6.54 -3.16
CA GLY A 95 26.05 5.94 -3.55
C GLY A 95 24.98 6.02 -2.47
N ILE A 96 25.33 5.70 -1.22
CA ILE A 96 24.42 5.77 -0.07
C ILE A 96 23.91 7.20 0.13
N PHE A 97 24.80 8.19 0.16
CA PHE A 97 24.38 9.59 0.37
C PHE A 97 23.67 10.19 -0.85
N GLY A 98 23.99 9.76 -2.07
CA GLY A 98 23.22 10.10 -3.27
C GLY A 98 21.78 9.58 -3.17
N ALA A 99 21.58 8.31 -2.78
CA ALA A 99 20.25 7.76 -2.57
C ALA A 99 19.49 8.45 -1.42
N LEU A 100 20.18 8.93 -0.38
CA LEU A 100 19.58 9.72 0.69
C LEU A 100 19.06 11.07 0.17
N GLU A 101 19.83 11.76 -0.68
CA GLU A 101 19.41 13.00 -1.34
C GLU A 101 18.17 12.77 -2.23
N GLU A 102 18.20 11.72 -3.05
CA GLU A 102 17.08 11.31 -3.90
C GLU A 102 15.81 11.03 -3.08
N SER A 103 15.98 10.35 -1.94
CA SER A 103 14.90 10.06 -0.99
C SER A 103 14.31 11.34 -0.43
N ALA A 104 15.17 12.26 0.02
CA ALA A 104 14.77 13.56 0.55
C ALA A 104 13.94 14.38 -0.45
N ARG A 105 14.41 14.48 -1.69
CA ARG A 105 13.70 15.17 -2.78
C ARG A 105 12.33 14.54 -3.07
N THR A 106 12.26 13.22 -3.10
CA THR A 106 11.00 12.47 -3.35
C THR A 106 9.98 12.74 -2.24
N MET A 107 10.42 12.70 -0.98
CA MET A 107 9.56 12.93 0.18
C MET A 107 9.13 14.38 0.34
N GLN A 108 9.96 15.34 -0.07
CA GLN A 108 9.64 16.77 -0.07
C GLN A 108 8.40 17.05 -0.94
N GLN A 109 8.33 16.43 -2.13
CA GLN A 109 7.16 16.52 -3.00
C GLN A 109 5.97 15.65 -2.54
N GLY A 110 6.18 14.84 -1.48
CA GLY A 110 5.12 14.15 -0.77
C GLY A 110 4.94 12.67 -1.08
N GLY A 111 5.86 12.07 -1.83
CA GLY A 111 5.87 10.63 -2.07
C GLY A 111 6.24 9.83 -0.82
N GLY A 112 5.51 8.75 -0.54
CA GLY A 112 5.97 7.73 0.40
C GLY A 112 6.95 6.80 -0.32
N ILE A 113 8.08 6.49 0.31
CA ILE A 113 9.18 5.77 -0.36
C ILE A 113 9.42 4.39 0.25
N GLY A 114 9.82 3.43 -0.58
CA GLY A 114 10.35 2.14 -0.17
C GLY A 114 11.81 1.98 -0.57
N ILE A 115 12.59 1.27 0.24
CA ILE A 115 14.02 1.06 0.02
C ILE A 115 14.38 -0.39 0.35
N ASP A 116 15.15 -1.01 -0.53
CA ASP A 116 15.83 -2.29 -0.25
C ASP A 116 17.26 -2.02 0.24
N PHE A 117 17.52 -2.38 1.49
CA PHE A 117 18.82 -2.20 2.13
C PHE A 117 19.76 -3.40 1.94
N SER A 118 19.31 -4.47 1.29
CA SER A 118 20.07 -5.69 1.08
C SER A 118 21.36 -5.53 0.27
N PRO A 119 21.49 -4.56 -0.67
CA PRO A 119 22.76 -4.33 -1.36
C PRO A 119 23.90 -3.86 -0.45
N LEU A 120 23.62 -3.29 0.73
CA LEU A 120 24.65 -2.74 1.61
C LEU A 120 25.38 -3.84 2.37
N ARG A 121 26.72 -3.75 2.41
CA ARG A 121 27.54 -4.75 3.12
C ARG A 121 27.19 -4.87 4.60
N PRO A 122 27.26 -6.08 5.17
CA PRO A 122 26.95 -6.30 6.57
C PRO A 122 27.99 -5.67 7.48
N CYS A 123 27.59 -5.45 8.73
CA CYS A 123 28.45 -4.99 9.80
C CYS A 123 29.69 -5.89 9.93
N SER A 124 30.81 -5.33 10.37
CA SER A 124 32.10 -6.04 10.52
C SER A 124 32.78 -6.44 9.21
N MET A 125 32.16 -6.23 8.05
CA MET A 125 32.81 -6.49 6.76
C MET A 125 33.79 -5.36 6.39
N PRO A 126 35.04 -5.65 5.98
CA PRO A 126 36.00 -4.62 5.60
C PRO A 126 35.57 -3.77 4.39
N ALA A 127 35.77 -2.46 4.49
CA ALA A 127 35.70 -1.52 3.38
C ALA A 127 36.93 -1.70 2.49
N ARG A 128 36.72 -1.96 1.19
CA ARG A 128 37.80 -2.41 0.28
C ARG A 128 38.98 -1.45 0.18
N ARG A 129 38.72 -0.14 0.20
CA ARG A 129 39.75 0.89 -0.03
C ARG A 129 40.37 1.44 1.24
N THR A 130 39.59 1.55 2.32
CA THR A 130 40.02 2.21 3.56
C THR A 130 40.44 1.22 4.64
N GLY A 131 40.11 -0.08 4.52
CA GLY A 131 40.37 -1.09 5.54
C GLY A 131 39.48 -0.98 6.79
N ASN A 132 38.65 0.07 6.88
CA ASN A 132 37.72 0.27 7.99
C ASN A 132 36.59 -0.75 7.96
N ILE A 133 36.02 -1.01 9.13
CA ILE A 133 34.89 -1.92 9.29
C ILE A 133 33.57 -1.19 8.93
N ALA A 134 32.72 -1.84 8.15
CA ALA A 134 31.37 -1.37 7.86
C ALA A 134 30.46 -1.46 9.10
N THR A 135 29.53 -0.51 9.22
CA THR A 135 28.53 -0.46 10.32
C THR A 135 27.22 -1.19 10.00
N GLY A 136 27.03 -1.62 8.75
CA GLY A 136 25.85 -2.37 8.30
C GLY A 136 24.64 -1.51 7.92
N PRO A 137 23.64 -2.08 7.20
CA PRO A 137 22.46 -1.37 6.73
C PRO A 137 21.64 -0.68 7.82
N VAL A 138 21.42 -1.33 8.97
CA VAL A 138 20.60 -0.78 10.07
C VAL A 138 21.20 0.51 10.62
N SER A 139 22.54 0.63 10.64
CA SER A 139 23.20 1.86 11.05
C SER A 139 22.92 3.02 10.08
N PHE A 140 22.91 2.76 8.77
CA PHE A 140 22.60 3.79 7.76
C PHE A 140 21.12 4.17 7.76
N MET A 141 20.21 3.23 8.05
CA MET A 141 18.78 3.51 8.16
C MET A 141 18.46 4.63 9.17
N ARG A 142 19.28 4.79 10.23
CA ARG A 142 19.13 5.89 11.19
C ARG A 142 19.32 7.28 10.56
N ILE A 143 20.14 7.39 9.51
CA ILE A 143 20.33 8.63 8.76
C ILE A 143 19.06 8.98 7.97
N TRP A 144 18.43 7.98 7.34
CA TRP A 144 17.12 8.16 6.69
C TRP A 144 16.03 8.54 7.68
N ASP A 145 15.99 7.90 8.85
CA ASP A 145 15.00 8.22 9.89
C ASP A 145 15.13 9.68 10.36
N ALA A 146 16.36 10.16 10.58
CA ALA A 146 16.63 11.57 10.91
C ALA A 146 16.28 12.54 9.78
N MET A 147 16.58 12.17 8.53
CA MET A 147 16.20 12.94 7.34
C MET A 147 14.68 13.07 7.23
N CYS A 148 13.94 11.97 7.39
CA CYS A 148 12.48 11.98 7.35
C CYS A 148 11.87 12.81 8.50
N ALA A 149 12.48 12.80 9.68
CA ALA A 149 12.02 13.61 10.81
C ALA A 149 12.12 15.13 10.51
N THR A 150 13.06 15.52 9.64
CA THR A 150 13.34 16.92 9.29
C THR A 150 12.52 17.39 8.10
N ILE A 151 12.28 16.52 7.11
CA ILE A 151 11.55 16.87 5.89
C ILE A 151 10.04 16.78 6.13
N LEU A 152 9.41 17.95 6.26
CA LEU A 152 7.96 18.06 6.17
C LEU A 152 7.54 17.91 4.71
N SER A 153 6.79 16.86 4.39
CA SER A 153 6.17 16.74 3.06
C SER A 153 5.17 17.87 2.84
N ALA A 154 5.05 18.36 1.60
CA ALA A 154 4.05 19.35 1.22
C ALA A 154 2.66 19.01 1.79
N GLY A 155 2.09 19.93 2.59
CA GLY A 155 0.77 19.79 3.22
C GLY A 155 0.74 19.21 4.65
N ALA A 156 1.71 19.55 5.52
CA ALA A 156 1.75 19.16 6.94
C ALA A 156 1.71 17.64 7.23
N ARG A 157 2.09 16.81 6.25
CA ARG A 157 2.07 15.34 6.38
C ARG A 157 3.46 14.84 6.78
N ARG A 158 3.54 14.00 7.81
CA ARG A 158 4.79 13.30 8.16
C ARG A 158 5.16 12.34 7.03
N GLY A 159 6.45 12.29 6.67
CA GLY A 159 6.98 11.32 5.74
C GLY A 159 6.78 9.89 6.26
N ALA A 160 6.64 8.93 5.35
CA ALA A 160 6.54 7.51 5.68
C ALA A 160 7.44 6.73 4.72
N MET A 161 8.19 5.77 5.26
CA MET A 161 9.14 4.97 4.52
C MET A 161 8.90 3.47 4.75
N MET A 162 9.24 2.63 3.78
CA MET A 162 9.40 1.19 3.94
C MET A 162 10.89 0.86 3.83
N ALA A 163 11.39 0.03 4.75
CA ALA A 163 12.68 -0.61 4.63
C ALA A 163 12.50 -2.11 4.49
N THR A 164 13.19 -2.70 3.52
CA THR A 164 13.21 -4.14 3.30
C THR A 164 14.61 -4.69 3.41
N LEU A 165 14.70 -5.93 3.88
CA LEU A 165 15.94 -6.68 3.94
C LEU A 165 15.68 -8.16 3.66
N ARG A 166 16.55 -8.79 2.87
CA ARG A 166 16.47 -10.21 2.54
C ARG A 166 16.66 -11.09 3.77
N CYS A 167 15.88 -12.18 3.83
CA CYS A 167 16.01 -13.20 4.89
C CYS A 167 17.37 -13.90 4.93
N ASP A 168 18.18 -13.83 3.88
CA ASP A 168 19.54 -14.39 3.81
C ASP A 168 20.65 -13.34 4.02
N HIS A 169 20.31 -12.08 4.33
CA HIS A 169 21.29 -11.05 4.61
C HIS A 169 21.97 -11.28 5.99
N PRO A 170 23.29 -11.09 6.16
CA PRO A 170 23.97 -11.40 7.43
C PRO A 170 23.56 -10.54 8.64
N ASP A 171 23.04 -9.34 8.37
CA ASP A 171 22.50 -8.45 9.40
C ASP A 171 20.97 -8.57 9.58
N ILE A 172 20.35 -9.65 9.06
CA ILE A 172 18.89 -9.83 9.15
C ILE A 172 18.38 -9.83 10.60
N GLU A 173 19.12 -10.46 11.50
CA GLU A 173 18.79 -10.51 12.92
C GLU A 173 18.78 -9.12 13.57
N THR A 174 19.76 -8.27 13.23
CA THR A 174 19.83 -6.87 13.68
C THR A 174 18.68 -6.05 13.12
N PHE A 175 18.28 -6.32 11.87
CA PHE A 175 17.16 -5.64 11.23
C PHE A 175 15.82 -6.02 11.86
N ILE A 176 15.60 -7.31 12.14
CA ILE A 176 14.39 -7.80 12.84
C ILE A 176 14.24 -7.10 14.19
N ASP A 177 15.32 -6.98 14.94
CA ASP A 177 15.28 -6.40 16.29
C ASP A 177 15.38 -4.88 16.33
N ALA A 178 15.50 -4.20 15.19
CA ALA A 178 15.84 -2.78 15.12
C ALA A 178 14.83 -1.86 15.80
N LYS A 179 13.59 -2.32 16.01
CA LYS A 179 12.50 -1.58 16.67
C LYS A 179 12.04 -2.20 18.00
N ARG A 180 12.78 -3.16 18.55
CA ARG A 180 12.56 -3.66 19.93
C ARG A 180 12.73 -2.54 20.95
N GLU A 181 13.68 -1.64 20.72
CA GLU A 181 13.86 -0.44 21.53
C GLU A 181 12.86 0.66 21.10
N PRO A 182 11.99 1.13 22.01
CA PRO A 182 11.02 2.16 21.67
C PRO A 182 11.69 3.42 21.12
N GLY A 183 11.20 3.85 19.96
CA GLY A 183 11.59 5.12 19.37
C GLY A 183 12.77 5.07 18.40
N GLN A 184 13.32 3.89 18.11
CA GLN A 184 14.20 3.69 16.96
C GLN A 184 13.38 3.59 15.66
N LEU A 185 13.90 4.16 14.57
CA LEU A 185 13.36 4.01 13.20
C LEU A 185 11.85 4.32 13.10
N ARG A 186 11.39 5.40 13.75
CA ARG A 186 9.97 5.74 13.90
C ARG A 186 9.27 5.99 12.58
N HIS A 187 10.01 6.37 11.54
CA HIS A 187 9.45 6.74 10.24
C HIS A 187 9.52 5.60 9.20
N PHE A 188 10.08 4.46 9.58
CA PHE A 188 10.11 3.25 8.76
C PHE A 188 9.04 2.26 9.20
N ASN A 189 8.32 1.70 8.23
CA ASN A 189 7.81 0.36 8.33
C ASN A 189 8.91 -0.63 7.96
N LEU A 190 9.05 -1.73 8.69
CA LEU A 190 10.05 -2.77 8.41
C LEU A 190 9.40 -4.02 7.82
N SER A 191 10.00 -4.61 6.79
CA SER A 191 9.55 -5.91 6.27
C SER A 191 10.69 -6.81 5.80
N VAL A 192 10.61 -8.09 6.14
CA VAL A 192 11.57 -9.11 5.67
C VAL A 192 11.14 -9.65 4.31
N LEU A 193 12.06 -9.69 3.36
CA LEU A 193 11.86 -10.37 2.08
C LEU A 193 12.09 -11.87 2.28
N VAL A 194 10.99 -12.61 2.43
CA VAL A 194 10.95 -14.05 2.67
C VAL A 194 10.86 -14.79 1.33
N SER A 195 11.81 -15.69 1.10
CA SER A 195 11.84 -16.56 -0.08
C SER A 195 11.07 -17.85 0.15
N ASP A 196 10.59 -18.47 -0.94
CA ASP A 196 9.95 -19.79 -0.91
C ASP A 196 10.96 -20.84 -0.36
N ALA A 197 12.25 -20.70 -0.69
CA ALA A 197 13.31 -21.57 -0.19
C ALA A 197 13.54 -21.45 1.34
N PHE A 198 13.38 -20.25 1.91
CA PHE A 198 13.45 -20.06 3.37
C PHE A 198 12.27 -20.73 4.06
N MET A 199 11.05 -20.54 3.56
CA MET A 199 9.86 -21.17 4.12
C MET A 199 9.94 -22.70 4.06
N GLU A 200 10.50 -23.25 2.99
CA GLU A 200 10.77 -24.69 2.90
C GLU A 200 11.78 -25.15 3.97
N ALA A 201 12.88 -24.41 4.17
CA ALA A 201 13.84 -24.72 5.22
C ALA A 201 13.23 -24.63 6.64
N VAL A 202 12.33 -23.68 6.89
CA VAL A 202 11.56 -23.59 8.15
C VAL A 202 10.72 -24.85 8.35
N ARG A 203 9.99 -25.27 7.31
CA ARG A 203 9.10 -26.44 7.35
C ARG A 203 9.87 -27.73 7.63
N THR A 204 11.01 -27.93 6.96
CA THR A 204 11.85 -29.14 7.08
C THR A 204 12.84 -29.10 8.24
N ASP A 205 12.83 -28.03 9.05
CA ASP A 205 13.80 -27.82 10.13
C ASP A 205 15.27 -27.80 9.66
N GLY A 206 15.50 -27.20 8.49
CA GLY A 206 16.81 -27.13 7.85
C GLY A 206 17.64 -25.92 8.28
N ASP A 207 18.90 -25.93 7.82
CA ASP A 207 19.79 -24.79 7.91
C ASP A 207 19.42 -23.69 6.91
N TRP A 208 19.69 -22.45 7.29
CA TRP A 208 19.62 -21.27 6.47
C TRP A 208 20.98 -20.58 6.39
N LEU A 209 21.37 -20.21 5.18
CA LEU A 209 22.68 -19.61 4.90
C LEU A 209 22.55 -18.09 4.90
N LEU A 210 23.33 -17.42 5.75
CA LEU A 210 23.49 -15.98 5.70
C LEU A 210 24.67 -15.64 4.79
N VAL A 211 24.39 -14.93 3.70
CA VAL A 211 25.31 -14.78 2.57
C VAL A 211 25.43 -13.33 2.11
N PHE A 212 26.57 -12.98 1.51
CA PHE A 212 26.75 -11.67 0.88
C PHE A 212 27.64 -11.78 -0.37
N PRO A 213 27.42 -11.00 -1.44
CA PRO A 213 28.20 -11.05 -2.67
C PRO A 213 29.70 -10.99 -2.42
N SER A 214 30.40 -11.97 -2.96
CA SER A 214 31.85 -11.99 -2.95
C SER A 214 32.37 -11.15 -4.09
N THR A 215 33.31 -10.25 -3.79
CA THR A 215 33.84 -9.31 -4.80
C THR A 215 35.35 -9.46 -4.88
N GLY A 216 35.82 -10.23 -5.86
CA GLY A 216 37.23 -10.45 -6.19
C GLY A 216 37.65 -11.92 -6.26
N GLN A 217 38.71 -12.20 -7.04
CA GLN A 217 39.23 -13.54 -7.37
C GLN A 217 39.88 -14.32 -6.20
N LYS A 218 39.86 -13.80 -4.96
CA LYS A 218 40.44 -14.47 -3.77
C LYS A 218 39.45 -14.57 -2.61
N ALA A 219 38.23 -14.99 -2.90
CA ALA A 219 37.27 -15.35 -1.86
C ALA A 219 37.76 -16.63 -1.15
N ARG A 220 38.39 -16.50 0.02
CA ARG A 220 38.56 -17.65 0.92
C ARG A 220 37.21 -17.94 1.58
N GLY A 221 36.77 -19.20 1.52
CA GLY A 221 35.54 -19.68 2.14
C GLY A 221 34.56 -20.27 1.14
N GLU A 222 33.49 -20.87 1.67
CA GLU A 222 32.43 -21.48 0.86
C GLU A 222 31.52 -20.42 0.22
N THR A 223 31.09 -20.68 -1.00
CA THR A 223 30.28 -19.77 -1.79
C THR A 223 29.08 -20.48 -2.40
N VAL A 224 27.97 -19.76 -2.53
CA VAL A 224 26.75 -20.21 -3.20
C VAL A 224 26.31 -19.15 -4.20
N VAL A 225 25.66 -19.56 -5.29
CA VAL A 225 25.11 -18.62 -6.27
C VAL A 225 23.69 -18.26 -5.84
N ARG A 226 23.39 -16.96 -5.76
CA ARG A 226 22.06 -16.43 -5.38
C ARG A 226 21.63 -15.27 -6.28
N PRO A 227 20.33 -15.15 -6.61
CA PRO A 227 19.78 -13.89 -7.06
C PRO A 227 20.08 -12.81 -6.01
N TRP A 228 20.48 -11.62 -6.45
CA TRP A 228 20.87 -10.55 -5.56
C TRP A 228 20.25 -9.22 -5.97
N SER A 229 19.82 -8.43 -4.99
CA SER A 229 19.23 -7.12 -5.20
C SER A 229 20.18 -6.22 -5.99
N GLY A 230 19.73 -5.72 -7.14
CA GLY A 230 20.54 -4.88 -8.02
C GLY A 230 21.45 -5.63 -8.99
N ALA A 231 21.49 -6.96 -8.96
CA ALA A 231 22.22 -7.76 -9.94
C ALA A 231 21.24 -8.33 -10.99
N PRO A 232 21.54 -8.18 -12.30
CA PRO A 232 20.69 -8.72 -13.36
C PRO A 232 20.70 -10.25 -13.41
N GLU A 233 21.81 -10.85 -12.96
CA GLU A 233 22.04 -12.29 -12.93
C GLU A 233 22.42 -12.74 -11.51
N PRO A 234 22.15 -14.01 -11.14
CA PRO A 234 22.63 -14.56 -9.89
C PRO A 234 24.15 -14.41 -9.72
N VAL A 235 24.59 -14.00 -8.53
CA VAL A 235 26.00 -13.72 -8.22
C VAL A 235 26.56 -14.72 -7.20
N PRO A 236 27.89 -14.96 -7.20
CA PRO A 236 28.52 -15.75 -6.16
C PRO A 236 28.53 -14.99 -4.83
N CYS A 237 27.86 -15.55 -3.83
CA CYS A 237 27.80 -15.03 -2.47
C CYS A 237 28.64 -15.89 -1.53
N ARG A 238 29.44 -15.26 -0.65
CA ARG A 238 30.16 -15.95 0.41
C ARG A 238 29.21 -16.31 1.53
N ILE A 239 29.27 -17.56 2.01
CA ILE A 239 28.57 -17.96 3.24
C ILE A 239 29.31 -17.36 4.43
N LEU A 240 28.64 -16.49 5.17
CA LEU A 240 29.20 -15.87 6.37
C LEU A 240 28.83 -16.65 7.64
N ARG A 241 27.58 -17.12 7.71
CA ARG A 241 27.03 -17.86 8.85
C ARG A 241 26.02 -18.89 8.35
N ARG A 242 25.86 -19.95 9.14
CA ARG A 242 24.74 -20.90 9.04
C ARG A 242 23.94 -20.79 10.33
N ILE A 243 22.62 -20.74 10.19
CA ILE A 243 21.68 -20.69 11.32
C ILE A 243 20.56 -21.67 11.05
N ARG A 244 19.82 -22.07 12.07
CA ARG A 244 18.61 -22.88 11.87
C ARG A 244 17.48 -22.01 11.35
N ALA A 245 16.79 -22.43 10.29
CA ALA A 245 15.74 -21.62 9.66
C ALA A 245 14.59 -21.30 10.62
N ARG A 246 14.19 -22.27 11.45
CA ARG A 246 13.15 -22.09 12.46
C ARG A 246 13.48 -21.05 13.52
N ASP A 247 14.75 -20.94 13.90
CA ASP A 247 15.18 -19.95 14.92
C ASP A 247 15.06 -18.53 14.34
N LEU A 248 15.43 -18.33 13.07
CA LEU A 248 15.21 -17.05 12.39
C LEU A 248 13.72 -16.73 12.23
N TRP A 249 12.91 -17.72 11.84
CA TRP A 249 11.47 -17.56 11.68
C TRP A 249 10.80 -17.19 13.00
N ALA A 250 11.12 -17.91 14.08
CA ALA A 250 10.64 -17.62 15.42
C ALA A 250 11.01 -16.18 15.83
N ARG A 251 12.25 -15.74 15.58
CA ARG A 251 12.67 -14.36 15.86
C ARG A 251 11.85 -13.33 15.09
N ILE A 252 11.56 -13.57 13.80
CA ILE A 252 10.70 -12.69 12.99
C ILE A 252 9.31 -12.56 13.64
N THR A 253 8.66 -13.70 13.90
CA THR A 253 7.29 -13.72 14.43
C THR A 253 7.21 -13.23 15.88
N ASP A 254 8.21 -13.52 16.71
CA ASP A 254 8.27 -13.07 18.11
C ASP A 254 8.51 -11.58 18.22
N THR A 255 9.39 -11.01 17.38
CA THR A 255 9.58 -9.56 17.37
C THR A 255 8.32 -8.87 16.86
N ALA A 256 7.69 -9.39 15.78
CA ALA A 256 6.41 -8.86 15.30
C ALA A 256 5.29 -8.97 16.34
N TYR A 257 5.29 -10.01 17.17
CA TYR A 257 4.36 -10.13 18.30
C TYR A 257 4.58 -9.04 19.36
N ASP A 258 5.85 -8.71 19.63
CA ASP A 258 6.26 -7.75 20.66
C ASP A 258 6.08 -6.29 20.21
N THR A 259 6.27 -6.00 18.92
CA THR A 259 6.40 -4.63 18.38
C THR A 259 5.56 -4.32 17.15
N ALA A 260 4.70 -5.26 16.70
CA ALA A 260 3.95 -5.24 15.43
C ALA A 260 4.82 -5.21 14.15
N GLU A 261 6.14 -5.36 14.28
CA GLU A 261 7.11 -5.33 13.17
C GLU A 261 8.28 -6.29 13.41
N PRO A 262 8.96 -6.79 12.36
CA PRO A 262 8.74 -6.50 10.94
C PRO A 262 7.53 -7.27 10.36
N GLY A 263 6.95 -6.71 9.30
CA GLY A 263 6.06 -7.47 8.41
C GLY A 263 6.84 -8.47 7.54
N VAL A 264 6.12 -9.26 6.75
CA VAL A 264 6.72 -10.21 5.81
C VAL A 264 6.22 -9.94 4.39
N LEU A 265 7.16 -9.95 3.44
CA LEU A 265 6.88 -9.90 2.00
C LEU A 265 7.37 -11.20 1.37
N PHE A 266 6.46 -11.97 0.75
CA PHE A 266 6.80 -13.23 0.08
C PHE A 266 7.36 -12.93 -1.31
N VAL A 267 8.64 -12.59 -1.36
CA VAL A 267 9.29 -11.92 -2.51
C VAL A 267 9.27 -12.76 -3.79
N ASP A 268 9.40 -14.08 -3.68
CA ASP A 268 9.34 -14.98 -4.84
C ASP A 268 7.94 -15.03 -5.43
N ARG A 269 6.91 -14.92 -4.59
CA ARG A 269 5.51 -14.86 -5.03
C ARG A 269 5.17 -13.52 -5.66
N ILE A 270 5.65 -12.42 -5.07
CA ILE A 270 5.54 -11.08 -5.64
C ILE A 270 6.12 -11.07 -7.06
N ASN A 271 7.34 -11.59 -7.25
CA ASN A 271 7.99 -11.60 -8.56
C ASN A 271 7.35 -12.59 -9.54
N ARG A 272 6.93 -13.78 -9.09
CA ARG A 272 6.22 -14.75 -9.94
C ARG A 272 4.89 -14.22 -10.48
N LEU A 273 4.21 -13.38 -9.70
CA LEU A 273 2.95 -12.74 -10.08
C LEU A 273 3.12 -11.31 -10.64
N ASN A 274 4.36 -10.85 -10.83
CA ASN A 274 4.64 -9.55 -11.45
C ASN A 274 4.41 -9.65 -12.96
N ASN A 275 3.60 -8.75 -13.53
CA ASN A 275 3.33 -8.76 -14.97
C ASN A 275 4.56 -8.42 -15.81
N LEU A 276 5.57 -7.76 -15.20
CA LEU A 276 6.81 -7.37 -15.85
C LEU A 276 8.02 -8.20 -15.41
N ALA A 277 7.81 -9.40 -14.84
CA ALA A 277 8.89 -10.27 -14.37
C ALA A 277 9.99 -10.58 -15.40
N TYR A 278 9.71 -10.39 -16.70
CA TYR A 278 10.67 -10.56 -17.79
C TYR A 278 11.69 -9.41 -17.94
N CYS A 279 11.42 -8.22 -17.36
CA CYS A 279 12.29 -7.05 -17.51
C CYS A 279 12.54 -6.28 -16.21
N GLU A 280 11.98 -6.70 -15.08
CA GLU A 280 12.23 -6.09 -13.78
C GLU A 280 12.17 -7.11 -12.64
N CYS A 281 12.82 -6.76 -11.53
CA CYS A 281 12.78 -7.54 -10.29
C CYS A 281 12.35 -6.62 -9.14
N ILE A 282 11.40 -7.09 -8.35
CA ILE A 282 10.83 -6.36 -7.22
C ILE A 282 11.55 -6.79 -5.95
N THR A 283 12.15 -5.82 -5.25
CA THR A 283 12.84 -6.07 -3.98
C THR A 283 12.35 -5.18 -2.85
N ALA A 284 11.38 -4.30 -3.09
CA ALA A 284 10.75 -3.48 -2.06
C ALA A 284 9.29 -3.17 -2.42
N THR A 285 8.56 -2.64 -1.45
CA THR A 285 7.23 -2.05 -1.64
C THR A 285 7.26 -0.59 -1.21
N ASN A 286 6.24 0.16 -1.59
CA ASN A 286 5.91 1.42 -0.92
C ASN A 286 5.61 1.21 0.59
N PRO A 287 5.47 2.30 1.39
CA PRO A 287 5.25 2.23 2.84
C PRO A 287 4.12 1.29 3.32
N CYS A 288 3.04 1.17 2.55
CA CYS A 288 1.84 0.44 2.98
C CYS A 288 1.73 -0.98 2.40
N GLY A 289 2.72 -1.42 1.61
CA GLY A 289 2.86 -2.79 1.11
C GLY A 289 2.00 -3.14 -0.12
N GLU A 290 1.05 -2.29 -0.51
CA GLU A 290 0.09 -2.53 -1.60
C GLU A 290 0.69 -2.37 -2.99
N ILE A 291 1.80 -1.64 -3.14
CA ILE A 291 2.50 -1.46 -4.41
C ILE A 291 3.94 -2.00 -4.28
N PRO A 292 4.17 -3.27 -4.65
CA PRO A 292 5.50 -3.77 -4.95
C PRO A 292 6.04 -3.08 -6.21
N LEU A 293 7.22 -2.46 -6.12
CA LEU A 293 7.77 -1.63 -7.20
C LEU A 293 9.23 -1.99 -7.47
N PRO A 294 9.68 -1.90 -8.74
CA PRO A 294 11.09 -2.00 -9.08
C PRO A 294 11.83 -0.75 -8.57
N PRO A 295 13.18 -0.75 -8.60
CA PRO A 295 13.96 0.46 -8.40
C PRO A 295 13.46 1.64 -9.26
N TYR A 296 13.32 2.81 -8.63
CA TYR A 296 12.72 4.02 -9.21
C TYR A 296 11.25 3.89 -9.66
N GLY A 297 10.59 2.78 -9.35
CA GLY A 297 9.18 2.59 -9.65
C GLY A 297 8.29 3.59 -8.89
N ALA A 298 7.18 3.95 -9.50
CA ALA A 298 6.16 4.81 -8.91
C ALA A 298 4.76 4.32 -9.30
N CYS A 299 3.77 4.58 -8.45
CA CYS A 299 2.37 4.30 -8.73
C CYS A 299 1.46 5.41 -8.19
N ASP A 300 0.50 5.82 -9.00
CA ASP A 300 -0.66 6.60 -8.55
C ASP A 300 -1.80 5.64 -8.14
N LEU A 301 -2.74 6.14 -7.35
CA LEU A 301 -3.77 5.31 -6.73
C LEU A 301 -5.15 5.93 -6.92
N GLY A 302 -6.18 5.08 -6.93
CA GLY A 302 -7.58 5.51 -6.87
C GLY A 302 -8.45 4.40 -6.29
N SER A 303 -9.59 4.76 -5.71
CA SER A 303 -10.48 3.77 -5.06
C SER A 303 -11.94 4.02 -5.38
N ILE A 304 -12.64 2.96 -5.79
CA ILE A 304 -14.10 2.96 -5.95
C ILE A 304 -14.74 2.82 -4.57
N ASN A 305 -15.62 3.75 -4.21
CA ASN A 305 -16.36 3.68 -2.95
C ASN A 305 -17.61 2.82 -3.13
N LEU A 306 -17.54 1.56 -2.67
CA LEU A 306 -18.60 0.57 -2.90
C LEU A 306 -19.94 0.96 -2.26
N THR A 307 -19.92 1.73 -1.16
CA THR A 307 -21.14 2.18 -0.46
C THR A 307 -22.06 3.02 -1.36
N ARG A 308 -21.50 3.71 -2.36
CA ARG A 308 -22.26 4.56 -3.29
C ARG A 308 -22.99 3.78 -4.37
N PHE A 309 -22.78 2.47 -4.42
CA PHE A 309 -23.39 1.54 -5.36
C PHE A 309 -24.38 0.57 -4.68
N VAL A 310 -24.64 0.74 -3.38
CA VAL A 310 -25.67 -0.05 -2.68
C VAL A 310 -27.06 0.52 -2.96
N GLN A 311 -27.95 -0.34 -3.42
CA GLN A 311 -29.36 -0.03 -3.66
C GLN A 311 -30.21 -0.60 -2.52
N HIS A 312 -31.17 0.19 -2.02
CA HIS A 312 -32.08 -0.17 -0.90
C HIS A 312 -31.35 -0.68 0.36
N PRO A 313 -30.35 0.06 0.88
CA PRO A 313 -29.55 -0.40 2.02
C PRO A 313 -30.41 -0.70 3.24
N PHE A 314 -30.00 -1.69 4.04
CA PHE A 314 -30.66 -2.14 5.26
C PHE A 314 -32.09 -2.68 5.06
N THR A 315 -32.42 -3.13 3.85
CA THR A 315 -33.70 -3.77 3.54
C THR A 315 -33.49 -5.17 2.97
N PRO A 316 -34.51 -6.05 2.98
CA PRO A 316 -34.42 -7.35 2.31
C PRO A 316 -34.20 -7.28 0.79
N ARG A 317 -34.29 -6.09 0.18
CA ARG A 317 -34.00 -5.85 -1.26
C ARG A 317 -32.62 -5.23 -1.49
N ALA A 318 -31.81 -5.12 -0.43
CA ALA A 318 -30.48 -4.56 -0.49
C ALA A 318 -29.62 -5.35 -1.49
N ARG A 319 -28.96 -4.64 -2.40
CA ARG A 319 -28.06 -5.26 -3.38
C ARG A 319 -26.98 -4.29 -3.80
N LEU A 320 -25.82 -4.82 -4.18
CA LEU A 320 -24.73 -4.07 -4.76
C LEU A 320 -24.92 -3.96 -6.28
N ASP A 321 -24.90 -2.75 -6.82
CA ASP A 321 -24.99 -2.50 -8.25
C ASP A 321 -23.62 -2.73 -8.92
N THR A 322 -23.29 -4.01 -9.14
CA THR A 322 -22.03 -4.41 -9.78
C THR A 322 -21.92 -3.92 -11.22
N GLY A 323 -23.04 -3.72 -11.92
CA GLY A 323 -23.05 -3.16 -13.27
C GLY A 323 -22.59 -1.71 -13.29
N ALA A 324 -23.07 -0.89 -12.36
CA ALA A 324 -22.62 0.50 -12.21
C ALA A 324 -21.15 0.59 -11.74
N ILE A 325 -20.68 -0.36 -10.92
CA ILE A 325 -19.25 -0.47 -10.57
C ILE A 325 -18.42 -0.77 -11.81
N GLU A 326 -18.81 -1.75 -12.64
CA GLU A 326 -18.11 -2.04 -13.90
C GLU A 326 -18.11 -0.84 -14.85
N ALA A 327 -19.21 -0.07 -14.89
CA ALA A 327 -19.32 1.10 -15.76
C ALA A 327 -18.42 2.27 -15.36
N ILE A 328 -18.08 2.44 -14.06
CA ILE A 328 -17.18 3.52 -13.62
C ILE A 328 -15.70 3.16 -13.83
N VAL A 329 -15.35 1.88 -13.86
CA VAL A 329 -13.95 1.40 -13.96
C VAL A 329 -13.21 1.97 -15.17
N PRO A 330 -13.76 1.97 -16.41
CA PRO A 330 -13.05 2.54 -17.56
C PRO A 330 -12.71 4.02 -17.41
N VAL A 331 -13.58 4.79 -16.76
CA VAL A 331 -13.34 6.22 -16.50
C VAL A 331 -12.24 6.39 -15.45
N ALA A 332 -12.26 5.58 -14.39
CA ALA A 332 -11.23 5.59 -13.35
C ALA A 332 -9.85 5.19 -13.90
N VAL A 333 -9.77 4.13 -14.73
CA VAL A 333 -8.52 3.70 -15.37
C VAL A 333 -7.94 4.79 -16.27
N ARG A 334 -8.77 5.43 -17.12
CA ARG A 334 -8.30 6.53 -17.98
C ARG A 334 -7.88 7.77 -17.18
N LEU A 335 -8.58 8.06 -16.08
CA LEU A 335 -8.20 9.15 -15.18
C LEU A 335 -6.80 8.91 -14.59
N LEU A 336 -6.54 7.71 -14.05
CA LEU A 336 -5.23 7.35 -13.50
C LEU A 336 -4.15 7.27 -14.60
N ASP A 337 -4.48 6.76 -15.79
CA ASP A 337 -3.53 6.77 -16.92
C ASP A 337 -3.10 8.20 -17.29
N ASN A 338 -4.03 9.17 -17.25
CA ASN A 338 -3.73 10.57 -17.52
C ASN A 338 -2.90 11.23 -16.41
N VAL A 339 -2.99 10.76 -15.16
CA VAL A 339 -2.14 11.26 -14.06
C VAL A 339 -0.67 11.06 -14.38
N ILE A 340 -0.29 9.96 -15.05
CA ILE A 340 1.09 9.69 -15.47
C ILE A 340 1.64 10.81 -16.37
N ASP A 341 0.80 11.32 -17.27
CA ASP A 341 1.19 12.33 -18.25
C ASP A 341 1.17 13.76 -17.67
N ILE A 342 0.29 14.02 -16.69
CA ILE A 342 0.15 15.33 -16.03
C ILE A 342 1.10 15.51 -14.85
N SER A 343 1.48 14.42 -14.18
CA SER A 343 2.27 14.48 -12.96
C SER A 343 3.69 14.96 -13.22
N ARG A 344 4.20 15.75 -12.27
CA ARG A 344 5.64 15.96 -12.12
C ARG A 344 6.24 14.82 -11.31
N PHE A 345 7.53 14.58 -11.51
CA PHE A 345 8.28 13.56 -10.80
C PHE A 345 9.48 14.20 -10.11
N PRO A 346 9.81 13.79 -8.86
CA PRO A 346 10.95 14.32 -8.13
C PRO A 346 12.30 14.05 -8.82
N LEU A 347 12.42 12.91 -9.51
CA LEU A 347 13.61 12.44 -10.19
C LEU A 347 13.30 12.03 -11.64
N ASP A 348 14.23 12.26 -12.55
CA ASP A 348 14.08 11.88 -13.97
C ASP A 348 13.95 10.37 -14.14
N ALA A 349 14.70 9.57 -13.37
CA ALA A 349 14.62 8.11 -13.39
C ALA A 349 13.22 7.60 -13.00
N GLN A 350 12.56 8.25 -12.03
CA GLN A 350 11.18 7.93 -11.65
C GLN A 350 10.21 8.30 -12.77
N ALA A 351 10.41 9.46 -13.41
CA ALA A 351 9.61 9.90 -14.54
C ALA A 351 9.72 8.94 -15.73
N GLU A 352 10.93 8.49 -16.03
CA GLU A 352 11.20 7.51 -17.08
C GLU A 352 10.50 6.19 -16.76
N MET A 353 10.72 5.62 -15.57
CA MET A 353 10.09 4.36 -15.17
C MET A 353 8.57 4.41 -15.20
N ALA A 354 7.96 5.51 -14.71
CA ALA A 354 6.51 5.69 -14.74
C ALA A 354 5.97 5.75 -16.18
N ARG A 355 6.63 6.46 -17.09
CA ARG A 355 6.20 6.54 -18.50
C ARG A 355 6.42 5.23 -19.27
N GLN A 356 7.51 4.53 -18.98
CA GLN A 356 7.88 3.27 -19.64
C GLN A 356 6.96 2.11 -19.27
N THR A 357 6.42 2.09 -18.05
CA THR A 357 5.62 0.97 -17.52
C THR A 357 4.14 1.31 -17.31
N ARG A 358 3.82 2.60 -17.17
CA ARG A 358 2.46 3.14 -16.96
C ARG A 358 1.67 2.41 -15.87
N ARG A 359 2.33 2.08 -14.76
CA ARG A 359 1.75 1.36 -13.62
C ARG A 359 0.76 2.25 -12.87
N ILE A 360 -0.45 1.74 -12.64
CA ILE A 360 -1.50 2.39 -11.83
C ILE A 360 -2.03 1.43 -10.76
N GLY A 361 -2.74 1.97 -9.76
CA GLY A 361 -3.35 1.18 -8.68
C GLY A 361 -4.79 1.57 -8.40
N LEU A 362 -5.73 0.95 -9.12
CA LEU A 362 -7.16 1.03 -8.87
C LEU A 362 -7.59 -0.02 -7.82
N GLY A 363 -8.28 0.44 -6.79
CA GLY A 363 -8.81 -0.40 -5.73
C GLY A 363 -10.24 -0.08 -5.36
N MET A 364 -10.61 -0.48 -4.15
CA MET A 364 -11.91 -0.21 -3.54
C MET A 364 -11.74 0.36 -2.14
N THR A 365 -12.80 1.00 -1.64
CA THR A 365 -12.97 1.37 -0.23
C THR A 365 -14.44 1.16 0.15
N GLY A 366 -14.75 1.15 1.45
CA GLY A 366 -16.12 0.96 1.92
C GLY A 366 -16.60 -0.49 1.87
N LEU A 367 -15.70 -1.49 1.88
CA LEU A 367 -16.07 -2.90 1.73
C LEU A 367 -16.93 -3.38 2.91
N ALA A 368 -16.51 -3.12 4.14
CA ALA A 368 -17.24 -3.57 5.33
C ALA A 368 -18.58 -2.86 5.50
N ASP A 369 -18.60 -1.55 5.23
CA ASP A 369 -19.84 -0.77 5.19
C ASP A 369 -20.82 -1.30 4.16
N THR A 370 -20.32 -1.72 3.00
CA THR A 370 -21.15 -2.30 1.95
C THR A 370 -21.79 -3.60 2.44
N PHE A 371 -21.04 -4.49 3.09
CA PHE A 371 -21.61 -5.69 3.70
C PHE A 371 -22.67 -5.36 4.74
N LEU A 372 -22.38 -4.39 5.61
CA LEU A 372 -23.34 -3.96 6.62
C LEU A 372 -24.63 -3.41 6.01
N MET A 373 -24.51 -2.59 4.97
CA MET A 373 -25.66 -2.06 4.22
C MET A 373 -26.45 -3.15 3.48
N LEU A 374 -25.83 -4.29 3.20
CA LEU A 374 -26.48 -5.49 2.63
C LEU A 374 -27.01 -6.45 3.70
N GLY A 375 -26.75 -6.19 4.99
CA GLY A 375 -27.12 -7.06 6.11
C GLY A 375 -26.23 -8.29 6.27
N LEU A 376 -25.03 -8.27 5.69
CA LEU A 376 -24.04 -9.35 5.73
C LEU A 376 -23.01 -9.10 6.84
N ASP A 377 -22.54 -10.18 7.48
CA ASP A 377 -21.36 -10.15 8.33
C ASP A 377 -20.09 -10.07 7.45
N TYR A 378 -19.02 -9.41 7.91
CA TYR A 378 -17.76 -9.38 7.16
C TYR A 378 -17.08 -10.75 7.06
N GLY A 379 -17.21 -11.59 8.10
CA GLY A 379 -16.52 -12.86 8.28
C GLY A 379 -17.22 -14.08 7.68
N GLU A 380 -18.40 -13.95 7.08
CA GLU A 380 -19.13 -15.07 6.47
C GLU A 380 -18.70 -15.35 5.01
N ASP A 381 -18.98 -16.56 4.53
CA ASP A 381 -18.62 -16.99 3.16
C ASP A 381 -19.30 -16.17 2.07
N THR A 382 -20.57 -15.81 2.28
CA THR A 382 -21.37 -15.01 1.33
C THR A 382 -20.76 -13.63 1.10
N ALA A 383 -20.29 -12.95 2.15
CA ALA A 383 -19.60 -11.68 2.04
C ALA A 383 -18.26 -11.83 1.30
N ARG A 384 -17.46 -12.85 1.63
CA ARG A 384 -16.20 -13.14 0.91
C ARG A 384 -16.42 -13.41 -0.58
N GLN A 385 -17.42 -14.21 -0.94
CA GLN A 385 -17.76 -14.50 -2.33
C GLN A 385 -18.19 -13.25 -3.08
N LEU A 386 -19.00 -12.39 -2.46
CA LEU A 386 -19.37 -11.09 -3.04
C LEU A 386 -18.16 -10.17 -3.23
N ALA A 387 -17.23 -10.14 -2.26
CA ALA A 387 -15.98 -9.38 -2.36
C ALA A 387 -15.14 -9.83 -3.55
N ALA A 388 -14.90 -11.14 -3.65
CA ALA A 388 -14.12 -11.76 -4.72
C ALA A 388 -14.77 -11.49 -6.08
N GLU A 389 -16.09 -11.69 -6.20
CA GLU A 389 -16.82 -11.43 -7.43
C GLU A 389 -16.76 -9.95 -7.86
N THR A 390 -16.90 -9.04 -6.90
CA THR A 390 -16.81 -7.60 -7.15
C THR A 390 -15.41 -7.21 -7.62
N MET A 391 -14.36 -7.70 -6.95
CA MET A 391 -12.98 -7.41 -7.35
C MET A 391 -12.62 -8.05 -8.69
N ARG A 392 -13.13 -9.25 -8.97
CA ARG A 392 -12.98 -9.92 -10.28
C ARG A 392 -13.58 -9.08 -11.41
N ARG A 393 -14.78 -8.52 -11.19
CA ARG A 393 -15.45 -7.62 -12.14
C ARG A 393 -14.65 -6.33 -12.36
N ILE A 394 -14.17 -5.70 -11.29
CA ILE A 394 -13.29 -4.53 -11.35
C ILE A 394 -12.02 -4.86 -12.13
N CYS A 395 -11.38 -6.00 -11.84
CA CYS A 395 -10.19 -6.47 -12.53
C CYS A 395 -10.41 -6.62 -14.03
N HIS A 396 -11.42 -7.39 -14.42
CA HIS A 396 -11.69 -7.63 -15.82
C HIS A 396 -12.07 -6.36 -16.58
N ALA A 397 -12.88 -5.48 -15.97
CA ALA A 397 -13.23 -4.19 -16.54
C ALA A 397 -12.00 -3.28 -16.69
N ALA A 398 -11.06 -3.30 -15.73
CA ALA A 398 -9.85 -2.49 -15.78
C ALA A 398 -8.91 -2.95 -16.90
N TYR A 399 -8.67 -4.26 -17.03
CA TYR A 399 -7.87 -4.80 -18.13
C TYR A 399 -8.49 -4.49 -19.50
N ARG A 400 -9.82 -4.66 -19.66
CA ARG A 400 -10.52 -4.28 -20.90
C ARG A 400 -10.42 -2.78 -21.20
N ALA A 401 -10.51 -1.93 -20.17
CA ALA A 401 -10.33 -0.49 -20.33
C ALA A 401 -8.90 -0.13 -20.76
N SER A 402 -7.88 -0.79 -20.20
CA SER A 402 -6.48 -0.58 -20.57
C SER A 402 -6.16 -1.06 -21.98
N ILE A 403 -6.80 -2.16 -22.43
CA ILE A 403 -6.72 -2.63 -23.83
C ILE A 403 -7.38 -1.61 -24.76
N ALA A 404 -8.54 -1.06 -24.39
CA ALA A 404 -9.18 0.01 -25.16
C ALA A 404 -8.27 1.25 -25.24
N LEU A 405 -7.62 1.64 -24.14
CA LEU A 405 -6.63 2.72 -24.16
C LEU A 405 -5.40 2.39 -25.01
N ALA A 406 -4.98 1.13 -25.09
CA ALA A 406 -3.88 0.72 -25.96
C ALA A 406 -4.25 0.90 -27.45
N ARG A 407 -5.50 0.66 -27.81
CA ARG A 407 -6.01 0.92 -29.17
C ARG A 407 -6.05 2.43 -29.48
N ASP A 408 -6.40 3.25 -28.50
CA ASP A 408 -6.51 4.70 -28.66
C ASP A 408 -5.14 5.40 -28.64
N LYS A 409 -4.28 5.03 -27.69
CA LYS A 409 -3.04 5.76 -27.32
C LYS A 409 -1.75 4.93 -27.49
N GLY A 410 -1.85 3.67 -27.92
CA GLY A 410 -0.74 2.71 -27.98
C GLY A 410 -0.50 1.98 -26.65
N PRO A 411 0.09 0.78 -26.68
CA PRO A 411 0.48 0.04 -25.45
C PRO A 411 1.55 0.79 -24.65
N PHE A 412 1.82 0.37 -23.40
CA PHE A 412 2.95 0.92 -22.65
C PHE A 412 4.29 0.60 -23.35
N PRO A 413 5.31 1.49 -23.28
CA PRO A 413 6.54 1.33 -24.05
C PRO A 413 7.33 0.03 -23.85
N ARG A 414 7.37 -0.53 -22.63
CA ARG A 414 8.07 -1.80 -22.33
C ARG A 414 7.24 -3.06 -22.59
N PHE A 415 6.11 -2.95 -23.29
CA PHE A 415 5.23 -4.08 -23.54
C PHE A 415 5.86 -5.06 -24.52
N GLU A 416 6.17 -6.26 -24.04
CA GLU A 416 6.61 -7.39 -24.86
C GLU A 416 5.52 -8.45 -24.87
N ARG A 417 4.78 -8.55 -25.98
CA ARG A 417 3.51 -9.31 -26.05
C ARG A 417 3.60 -10.71 -25.45
N ASP A 418 4.52 -11.52 -25.95
CA ASP A 418 4.58 -12.94 -25.59
C ASP A 418 5.11 -13.11 -24.14
N ALA A 419 6.04 -12.26 -23.71
CA ALA A 419 6.57 -12.28 -22.34
C ALA A 419 5.54 -11.78 -21.31
N TYR A 420 4.77 -10.75 -21.65
CA TYR A 420 3.69 -10.23 -20.81
C TYR A 420 2.55 -11.25 -20.66
N LEU A 421 2.13 -11.89 -21.75
CA LEU A 421 1.10 -12.93 -21.72
C LEU A 421 1.53 -14.19 -20.94
N ALA A 422 2.84 -14.46 -20.89
CA ALA A 422 3.42 -15.52 -20.07
C ALA A 422 3.53 -15.16 -18.58
N GLY A 423 3.28 -13.90 -18.20
CA GLY A 423 3.33 -13.45 -16.81
C GLY A 423 2.35 -14.20 -15.91
N GLY A 424 2.75 -14.52 -14.68
CA GLY A 424 1.98 -15.40 -13.80
C GLY A 424 0.54 -14.94 -13.56
N PHE A 425 0.34 -13.65 -13.28
CA PHE A 425 -1.01 -13.09 -13.11
C PHE A 425 -1.78 -12.99 -14.44
N VAL A 426 -1.13 -12.49 -15.50
CA VAL A 426 -1.75 -12.31 -16.83
C VAL A 426 -2.24 -13.65 -17.41
N SER A 427 -1.50 -14.72 -17.18
CA SER A 427 -1.85 -16.07 -17.67
C SER A 427 -3.17 -16.60 -17.10
N ALA A 428 -3.55 -16.13 -15.90
CA ALA A 428 -4.79 -16.52 -15.20
C ALA A 428 -6.02 -15.68 -15.62
N LEU A 429 -5.83 -14.62 -16.43
CA LEU A 429 -6.94 -13.82 -16.94
C LEU A 429 -7.81 -14.63 -17.94
N PRO A 430 -9.10 -14.30 -18.08
CA PRO A 430 -9.99 -14.89 -19.08
C PRO A 430 -9.41 -14.85 -20.51
N ALA A 431 -9.76 -15.84 -21.32
CA ALA A 431 -9.29 -15.97 -22.69
C ALA A 431 -9.57 -14.72 -23.53
N ASP A 432 -10.76 -14.13 -23.42
CA ASP A 432 -11.12 -12.92 -24.17
C ASP A 432 -10.19 -11.73 -23.86
N ILE A 433 -9.74 -11.60 -22.62
CA ILE A 433 -8.80 -10.54 -22.21
C ILE A 433 -7.41 -10.85 -22.75
N ARG A 434 -6.92 -12.09 -22.61
CA ARG A 434 -5.59 -12.49 -23.12
C ARG A 434 -5.51 -12.37 -24.63
N ASP A 435 -6.53 -12.81 -25.36
CA ASP A 435 -6.60 -12.71 -26.81
C ASP A 435 -6.64 -11.24 -27.27
N ALA A 436 -7.36 -10.38 -26.54
CA ALA A 436 -7.40 -8.95 -26.83
C ALA A 436 -6.06 -8.24 -26.51
N ILE A 437 -5.36 -8.63 -25.43
CA ILE A 437 -3.97 -8.16 -25.17
C ILE A 437 -3.05 -8.61 -26.31
N ALA A 438 -3.18 -9.84 -26.80
CA ALA A 438 -2.37 -10.34 -27.92
C ALA A 438 -2.62 -9.56 -29.22
N ALA A 439 -3.88 -9.17 -29.46
CA ALA A 439 -4.28 -8.47 -30.67
C ALA A 439 -3.97 -6.96 -30.64
N TYR A 440 -4.13 -6.31 -29.49
CA TYR A 440 -4.14 -4.85 -29.40
C TYR A 440 -3.11 -4.26 -28.43
N GLY A 441 -2.46 -5.11 -27.63
CA GLY A 441 -1.62 -4.69 -26.51
C GLY A 441 -2.42 -4.17 -25.31
N ILE A 442 -1.71 -3.61 -24.33
CA ILE A 442 -2.29 -3.04 -23.11
C ILE A 442 -1.58 -1.74 -22.73
N ARG A 443 -2.33 -0.75 -22.23
CA ARG A 443 -1.80 0.60 -21.95
C ARG A 443 -1.03 0.68 -20.64
N ASN A 444 -1.35 -0.16 -19.66
CA ASN A 444 -0.82 -0.11 -18.30
C ASN A 444 -0.26 -1.47 -17.93
N SER A 445 0.96 -1.52 -17.38
CA SER A 445 1.58 -2.80 -17.01
C SER A 445 0.84 -3.50 -15.85
N HIS A 446 0.37 -2.73 -14.87
CA HIS A 446 -0.45 -3.18 -13.75
C HIS A 446 -1.55 -2.16 -13.49
N LEU A 447 -2.66 -2.62 -12.94
CA LEU A 447 -3.89 -1.86 -12.84
C LEU A 447 -4.49 -1.78 -11.44
N LEU A 448 -4.22 -2.74 -10.57
CA LEU A 448 -5.05 -3.01 -9.40
C LEU A 448 -4.23 -3.05 -8.13
N ALA A 449 -4.69 -2.33 -7.11
CA ALA A 449 -4.11 -2.33 -5.78
C ALA A 449 -5.18 -1.93 -4.75
N ILE A 450 -5.26 -2.64 -3.63
CA ILE A 450 -6.13 -2.22 -2.53
C ILE A 450 -5.28 -1.50 -1.49
N ALA A 451 -5.37 -0.17 -1.53
CA ALA A 451 -4.65 0.72 -0.62
C ALA A 451 -5.39 0.88 0.74
N PRO A 452 -4.72 1.40 1.78
CA PRO A 452 -5.36 1.65 3.07
C PRO A 452 -6.49 2.69 3.00
N THR A 453 -6.45 3.63 2.04
CA THR A 453 -7.43 4.72 1.86
C THR A 453 -7.65 5.65 3.07
N GLY A 454 -6.82 5.61 4.11
CA GLY A 454 -7.12 6.22 5.42
C GLY A 454 -7.35 7.74 5.51
N SER A 455 -7.19 8.53 4.44
CA SER A 455 -7.68 9.93 4.41
C SER A 455 -8.84 10.14 3.45
N ILE A 456 -8.86 9.44 2.31
CA ILE A 456 -9.96 9.54 1.34
C ILE A 456 -11.23 8.84 1.86
N SER A 457 -11.11 7.83 2.72
CA SER A 457 -12.23 7.20 3.41
C SER A 457 -12.90 8.15 4.42
N LEU A 458 -12.11 8.92 5.19
CA LEU A 458 -12.60 9.97 6.08
C LEU A 458 -13.26 11.12 5.31
N LEU A 459 -12.66 11.52 4.18
CA LEU A 459 -13.24 12.48 3.25
C LEU A 459 -14.62 12.02 2.77
N ALA A 460 -14.79 10.73 2.52
CA ALA A 460 -16.04 10.14 2.04
C ALA A 460 -17.02 9.75 3.17
N GLY A 461 -16.99 10.44 4.31
CA GLY A 461 -17.95 10.24 5.40
C GLY A 461 -17.52 9.24 6.47
N ASN A 462 -16.21 8.96 6.60
CA ASN A 462 -15.69 7.92 7.49
C ASN A 462 -16.18 6.52 7.09
N VAL A 463 -16.10 6.21 5.79
CA VAL A 463 -16.32 4.85 5.32
C VAL A 463 -15.20 3.92 5.80
N SER A 464 -15.50 2.64 5.97
CA SER A 464 -14.52 1.57 6.16
C SER A 464 -13.40 1.65 5.12
N SER A 465 -12.17 1.44 5.58
CA SER A 465 -10.98 1.84 4.85
C SER A 465 -10.43 0.70 3.98
N GLY A 466 -10.49 0.85 2.66
CA GLY A 466 -9.98 -0.17 1.73
C GLY A 466 -10.83 -1.43 1.82
N LEU A 467 -10.16 -2.57 2.06
CA LEU A 467 -10.83 -3.82 2.42
C LEU A 467 -11.02 -4.02 3.92
N GLU A 468 -10.56 -3.11 4.79
CA GLU A 468 -10.58 -3.34 6.23
C GLU A 468 -12.01 -3.45 6.78
N PRO A 469 -12.24 -4.28 7.82
CA PRO A 469 -13.49 -4.27 8.55
C PRO A 469 -13.72 -2.93 9.25
N ILE A 470 -14.96 -2.69 9.69
CA ILE A 470 -15.28 -1.51 10.50
C ILE A 470 -14.40 -1.54 11.75
N PHE A 471 -13.65 -0.48 12.01
CA PHE A 471 -12.77 -0.46 13.17
C PHE A 471 -13.55 -0.39 14.48
N ALA A 472 -14.48 0.57 14.55
CA ALA A 472 -15.39 0.77 15.67
C ALA A 472 -16.62 1.56 15.19
N GLY A 473 -17.78 1.32 15.80
CA GLY A 473 -19.01 2.02 15.43
C GLY A 473 -18.99 3.52 15.79
N ARG A 474 -18.37 3.85 16.92
CA ARG A 474 -18.06 5.23 17.35
C ARG A 474 -16.67 5.28 17.97
N PHE A 475 -15.94 6.38 17.73
CA PHE A 475 -14.65 6.64 18.35
C PHE A 475 -14.28 8.12 18.28
N ARG A 476 -13.39 8.56 19.17
CA ARG A 476 -12.85 9.92 19.16
C ARG A 476 -11.56 10.00 18.38
N ARG A 477 -11.43 11.04 17.58
CA ARG A 477 -10.20 11.37 16.86
C ARG A 477 -9.72 12.77 17.20
N ARG A 478 -8.49 12.87 17.67
CA ARG A 478 -7.79 14.16 17.78
C ARG A 478 -7.30 14.61 16.40
N VAL A 479 -7.65 15.82 16.03
CA VAL A 479 -7.16 16.54 14.85
C VAL A 479 -6.55 17.85 15.31
N ILE A 480 -5.60 18.40 14.54
CA ILE A 480 -5.04 19.72 14.84
C ILE A 480 -5.97 20.78 14.26
N GLY A 481 -6.41 21.71 15.11
CA GLY A 481 -7.24 22.86 14.83
C GLY A 481 -6.53 23.88 13.92
N PRO A 482 -7.27 24.84 13.31
CA PRO A 482 -6.69 25.85 12.42
C PRO A 482 -5.70 26.77 13.14
N ASP A 483 -5.88 26.90 14.46
CA ASP A 483 -5.06 27.61 15.43
C ASP A 483 -3.86 26.80 15.94
N GLY A 484 -3.72 25.55 15.50
CA GLY A 484 -2.69 24.63 15.99
C GLY A 484 -3.10 23.85 17.25
N GLU A 485 -4.27 24.12 17.82
CA GLU A 485 -4.73 23.45 19.05
C GLU A 485 -5.42 22.12 18.76
N PRO A 486 -5.23 21.06 19.55
CA PRO A 486 -5.91 19.78 19.33
C PRO A 486 -7.43 19.89 19.53
N VAL A 487 -8.19 19.53 18.50
CA VAL A 487 -9.65 19.37 18.56
C VAL A 487 -9.99 17.89 18.54
N SER A 488 -10.85 17.43 19.46
CA SER A 488 -11.40 16.07 19.43
C SER A 488 -12.71 16.06 18.66
N LEU A 489 -12.83 15.17 17.68
CA LEU A 489 -14.05 14.94 16.92
C LEU A 489 -14.60 13.55 17.23
N ASP A 490 -15.88 13.48 17.57
CA ASP A 490 -16.61 12.22 17.65
C ASP A 490 -16.93 11.75 16.23
N LEU A 491 -16.47 10.54 15.89
CA LEU A 491 -16.69 9.92 14.61
C LEU A 491 -17.66 8.75 14.78
N THR A 492 -18.60 8.63 13.85
CA THR A 492 -19.42 7.43 13.67
C THR A 492 -19.04 6.80 12.34
N ASP A 493 -19.03 5.48 12.28
CA ASP A 493 -18.92 4.75 11.02
C ASP A 493 -19.99 5.18 10.01
N TYR A 494 -19.65 5.22 8.72
CA TYR A 494 -20.55 5.70 7.68
C TYR A 494 -21.85 4.90 7.58
N ALA A 495 -21.76 3.58 7.46
CA ALA A 495 -22.94 2.74 7.29
C ALA A 495 -23.83 2.79 8.54
N LEU A 496 -23.22 2.82 9.73
CA LEU A 496 -23.96 3.00 10.98
C LEU A 496 -24.66 4.37 11.04
N ALA A 497 -24.00 5.45 10.61
CA ALA A 497 -24.61 6.78 10.55
C ALA A 497 -25.81 6.82 9.58
N VAL A 498 -25.69 6.17 8.40
CA VAL A 498 -26.81 6.04 7.45
C VAL A 498 -27.96 5.27 8.07
N TRP A 499 -27.70 4.13 8.72
CA TRP A 499 -28.73 3.31 9.35
C TRP A 499 -29.49 4.06 10.46
N ARG A 500 -28.77 4.76 11.33
CA ARG A 500 -29.38 5.59 12.39
C ARG A 500 -30.23 6.73 11.82
N GLY A 501 -29.80 7.33 10.71
CA GLY A 501 -30.55 8.35 10.00
C GLY A 501 -31.87 7.85 9.39
N MET A 502 -32.04 6.53 9.19
CA MET A 502 -33.28 5.92 8.72
C MET A 502 -34.31 5.78 9.86
N ALA A 503 -34.75 6.91 10.41
CA ALA A 503 -35.94 7.20 11.23
C ALA A 503 -36.44 6.23 12.34
N ARG A 504 -35.76 5.12 12.70
CA ARG A 504 -36.29 4.13 13.67
C ARG A 504 -35.24 3.40 14.53
N HIS A 505 -34.02 3.93 14.62
CA HIS A 505 -32.86 3.12 15.00
C HIS A 505 -31.77 3.89 15.77
N GLU A 506 -32.13 4.80 16.68
CA GLU A 506 -31.16 5.74 17.30
C GLU A 506 -30.05 5.05 18.11
N ASP A 507 -30.36 3.97 18.83
CA ASP A 507 -29.43 3.33 19.78
C ASP A 507 -28.96 1.91 19.42
N GLY A 508 -29.48 1.32 18.34
CA GLY A 508 -29.09 -0.04 17.96
C GLY A 508 -27.86 -0.12 17.06
N VAL A 509 -27.58 -1.34 16.60
CA VAL A 509 -26.70 -1.61 15.46
C VAL A 509 -27.44 -2.51 14.47
N PRO A 510 -27.21 -2.34 13.15
CA PRO A 510 -27.82 -3.22 12.15
C PRO A 510 -27.28 -4.65 12.26
N HIS A 511 -28.06 -5.62 11.77
CA HIS A 511 -27.60 -7.00 11.61
C HIS A 511 -26.33 -7.06 10.75
N GLY A 512 -25.36 -7.90 11.12
CA GLY A 512 -24.06 -8.01 10.46
C GLY A 512 -23.03 -6.99 10.93
N PHE A 513 -23.36 -6.14 11.91
CA PHE A 513 -22.39 -5.22 12.50
C PHE A 513 -21.33 -5.99 13.28
N VAL A 514 -20.12 -6.04 12.74
CA VAL A 514 -18.92 -6.59 13.37
C VAL A 514 -17.77 -5.61 13.24
N THR A 515 -16.97 -5.52 14.29
CA THR A 515 -15.77 -4.69 14.29
C THR A 515 -14.51 -5.51 14.04
N ALA A 516 -13.40 -4.82 13.77
CA ALA A 516 -12.10 -5.45 13.60
C ALA A 516 -11.66 -6.31 14.80
N THR A 517 -12.13 -6.00 16.02
CA THR A 517 -11.84 -6.79 17.23
C THR A 517 -12.80 -7.94 17.47
N ASP A 518 -13.98 -7.93 16.85
CA ASP A 518 -14.96 -9.01 16.96
C ASP A 518 -14.63 -10.18 16.03
N LEU A 519 -13.88 -9.90 14.96
CA LEU A 519 -13.53 -10.88 13.94
C LEU A 519 -12.40 -11.81 14.39
N PRO A 520 -12.50 -13.13 14.09
CA PRO A 520 -11.35 -14.02 14.24
C PRO A 520 -10.24 -13.63 13.27
N ALA A 521 -8.99 -13.83 13.69
CA ALA A 521 -7.80 -13.44 12.93
C ALA A 521 -7.78 -14.05 11.52
N GLU A 522 -8.23 -15.29 11.38
CA GLU A 522 -8.34 -16.03 10.13
C GLU A 522 -9.30 -15.36 9.15
N ALA A 523 -10.40 -14.77 9.61
CA ALA A 523 -11.36 -14.11 8.72
C ALA A 523 -10.73 -12.89 8.01
N HIS A 524 -9.80 -12.19 8.66
CA HIS A 524 -9.04 -11.12 8.00
C HIS A 524 -8.17 -11.66 6.85
N LEU A 525 -7.47 -12.77 7.07
CA LEU A 525 -6.62 -13.40 6.05
C LEU A 525 -7.46 -14.00 4.92
N ASP A 526 -8.59 -14.62 5.24
CA ASP A 526 -9.46 -15.25 4.25
C ASP A 526 -10.11 -14.23 3.33
N MET A 527 -10.46 -13.04 3.83
CA MET A 527 -10.92 -11.94 2.99
C MET A 527 -9.80 -11.43 2.06
N GLN A 528 -8.57 -11.27 2.58
CA GLN A 528 -7.43 -10.89 1.75
C GLN A 528 -7.15 -11.95 0.66
N ALA A 529 -7.21 -13.23 1.01
CA ALA A 529 -7.01 -14.34 0.09
C ALA A 529 -8.11 -14.44 -0.97
N ALA A 530 -9.35 -14.11 -0.63
CA ALA A 530 -10.45 -14.04 -1.60
C ALA A 530 -10.24 -12.95 -2.66
N LEU A 531 -9.58 -11.84 -2.29
CA LEU A 531 -9.37 -10.68 -3.17
C LEU A 531 -8.04 -10.75 -3.95
N GLN A 532 -6.98 -11.31 -3.36
CA GLN A 532 -5.61 -11.32 -3.92
C GLN A 532 -5.49 -11.86 -5.36
N PRO A 533 -6.21 -12.92 -5.78
CA PRO A 533 -6.17 -13.42 -7.16
C PRO A 533 -6.62 -12.40 -8.21
N HIS A 534 -7.31 -11.34 -7.79
CA HIS A 534 -7.83 -10.28 -8.67
C HIS A 534 -7.06 -8.96 -8.49
N VAL A 535 -5.86 -8.99 -7.91
CA VAL A 535 -4.99 -7.83 -7.66
C VAL A 535 -3.56 -8.10 -8.18
N ASP A 536 -3.18 -7.40 -9.26
CA ASP A 536 -1.88 -7.57 -9.92
C ASP A 536 -0.72 -6.89 -9.18
N ASN A 537 -0.93 -5.77 -8.48
CA ASN A 537 0.02 -5.24 -7.50
C ASN A 537 -0.06 -6.02 -6.18
N ALA A 538 -0.52 -5.42 -5.07
CA ALA A 538 -0.75 -6.11 -3.81
C ALA A 538 -1.88 -5.44 -3.00
N ILE A 539 -2.08 -5.92 -1.78
CA ILE A 539 -3.16 -5.50 -0.87
C ILE A 539 -2.52 -5.05 0.44
N SER A 540 -2.87 -3.85 0.90
CA SER A 540 -2.59 -3.43 2.27
C SER A 540 -3.67 -3.99 3.20
N LYS A 541 -3.30 -4.91 4.09
CA LYS A 541 -4.20 -5.52 5.07
C LYS A 541 -3.52 -5.64 6.43
N THR A 542 -4.21 -5.21 7.47
CA THR A 542 -3.83 -5.44 8.87
C THR A 542 -4.62 -6.62 9.42
N VAL A 543 -3.95 -7.69 9.84
CA VAL A 543 -4.59 -8.78 10.59
C VAL A 543 -4.61 -8.38 12.06
N ASN A 544 -5.77 -7.94 12.56
CA ASN A 544 -5.89 -7.56 13.97
C ASN A 544 -6.06 -8.82 14.81
N VAL A 545 -5.37 -8.86 15.95
CA VAL A 545 -5.52 -9.94 16.93
C VAL A 545 -5.71 -9.34 18.32
N PRO A 546 -6.42 -10.04 19.22
CA PRO A 546 -6.61 -9.55 20.59
C PRO A 546 -5.28 -9.56 21.37
N ALA A 547 -5.23 -8.78 22.45
CA ALA A 547 -4.02 -8.64 23.26
C ALA A 547 -3.60 -9.93 23.96
N ASP A 548 -4.51 -10.88 24.16
CA ASP A 548 -4.27 -12.20 24.75
C ASP A 548 -4.00 -13.31 23.72
N CYS A 549 -3.90 -12.97 22.42
CA CYS A 549 -3.45 -13.90 21.38
C CYS A 549 -2.11 -14.54 21.78
N THR A 550 -1.98 -15.86 21.63
CA THR A 550 -0.75 -16.58 21.97
C THR A 550 0.32 -16.36 20.90
N ARG A 551 1.60 -16.54 21.26
CA ARG A 551 2.71 -16.43 20.29
C ARG A 551 2.58 -17.47 19.18
N GLU A 552 2.15 -18.67 19.53
CA GLU A 552 1.95 -19.79 18.62
C GLU A 552 0.83 -19.48 17.60
N ALA A 553 -0.32 -18.97 18.06
CA ALA A 553 -1.41 -18.57 17.17
C ALA A 553 -0.97 -17.41 16.27
N PHE A 554 -0.26 -16.42 16.82
CA PHE A 554 0.26 -15.28 16.06
C PHE A 554 1.23 -15.72 14.96
N ALA A 555 2.19 -16.59 15.27
CA ALA A 555 3.12 -17.15 14.29
C ALA A 555 2.40 -17.98 13.22
N GLY A 556 1.38 -18.75 13.61
CA GLY A 556 0.55 -19.54 12.71
C GLY A 556 -0.16 -18.71 11.64
N LEU A 557 -0.47 -17.42 11.90
CA LEU A 557 -1.06 -16.52 10.90
C LEU A 557 -0.10 -16.24 9.73
N TYR A 558 1.20 -16.12 9.98
CA TYR A 558 2.19 -15.93 8.92
C TYR A 558 2.34 -17.18 8.05
N GLU A 559 2.34 -18.36 8.67
CA GLU A 559 2.37 -19.65 7.94
C GLU A 559 1.11 -19.85 7.11
N ARG A 560 -0.07 -19.52 7.67
CA ARG A 560 -1.34 -19.52 6.94
C ARG A 560 -1.31 -18.54 5.77
N ALA A 561 -0.83 -17.32 5.97
CA ALA A 561 -0.69 -16.32 4.91
C ALA A 561 0.19 -16.83 3.75
N PHE A 562 1.29 -17.51 4.07
CA PHE A 562 2.14 -18.16 3.07
C PHE A 562 1.40 -19.28 2.33
N ALA A 563 0.66 -20.14 3.05
CA ALA A 563 -0.09 -21.25 2.48
C ALA A 563 -1.26 -20.77 1.58
N LEU A 564 -1.90 -19.65 1.94
CA LEU A 564 -2.99 -19.02 1.18
C LEU A 564 -2.53 -18.32 -0.10
N GLY A 565 -1.23 -18.29 -0.40
CA GLY A 565 -0.77 -17.64 -1.64
C GLY A 565 -0.67 -16.12 -1.54
N LEU A 566 -0.68 -15.53 -0.34
CA LEU A 566 -0.63 -14.07 -0.18
C LEU A 566 0.74 -13.51 -0.59
N LYS A 567 0.77 -12.23 -0.99
CA LYS A 567 2.01 -11.51 -1.37
C LYS A 567 2.77 -10.96 -0.15
N GLY A 568 2.09 -10.74 0.97
CA GLY A 568 2.68 -10.31 2.24
C GLY A 568 1.70 -10.44 3.40
N CYS A 569 2.20 -10.24 4.61
CA CYS A 569 1.43 -10.33 5.85
C CYS A 569 1.89 -9.29 6.87
N THR A 570 0.93 -8.61 7.50
CA THR A 570 1.12 -7.70 8.62
C THR A 570 0.09 -8.04 9.69
N VAL A 571 0.56 -8.43 10.86
CA VAL A 571 -0.30 -8.74 12.01
C VAL A 571 -0.11 -7.66 13.06
N PHE A 572 -1.22 -7.07 13.52
CA PHE A 572 -1.21 -6.05 14.57
C PHE A 572 -1.83 -6.61 15.85
N ARG A 573 -1.03 -6.61 16.91
CA ARG A 573 -1.46 -6.91 18.27
C ARG A 573 -1.28 -5.66 19.13
N PRO A 574 -2.32 -5.15 19.81
CA PRO A 574 -2.16 -4.07 20.78
C PRO A 574 -1.13 -4.45 21.84
N ASN A 575 -0.07 -3.64 22.00
CA ASN A 575 1.02 -3.92 22.93
C ASN A 575 1.57 -2.62 23.57
N PRO A 576 2.36 -2.71 24.65
CA PRO A 576 2.88 -1.53 25.35
C PRO A 576 3.86 -0.67 24.52
N VAL A 577 4.50 -1.24 23.49
CA VAL A 577 5.50 -0.55 22.66
C VAL A 577 4.82 0.26 21.55
N THR A 578 3.81 -0.30 20.90
CA THR A 578 3.07 0.33 19.78
C THR A 578 1.83 1.10 20.23
N GLY A 579 1.29 0.78 21.42
CA GLY A 579 0.01 1.31 21.89
C GLY A 579 -1.19 0.77 21.10
N ALA A 580 -2.32 1.48 21.20
CA ALA A 580 -3.51 1.25 20.38
C ALA A 580 -3.61 2.33 19.29
N VAL A 581 -3.90 1.95 18.04
CA VAL A 581 -3.95 2.87 16.88
C VAL A 581 -5.13 3.86 16.99
N LEU A 582 -6.22 3.43 17.62
CA LEU A 582 -7.42 4.22 17.90
C LEU A 582 -7.99 3.75 19.26
N THR A 583 -8.32 4.70 20.13
CA THR A 583 -8.92 4.41 21.44
C THR A 583 -10.44 4.46 21.35
N GLY A 584 -11.11 3.35 21.65
CA GLY A 584 -12.56 3.31 21.89
C GLY A 584 -12.95 4.03 23.18
N GLU A 585 -14.25 4.24 23.40
CA GLU A 585 -14.79 5.00 24.54
C GLU A 585 -14.51 4.37 25.92
N ASP A 586 -14.16 3.08 26.00
CA ASP A 586 -14.14 2.30 27.25
C ASP A 586 -12.76 2.04 27.89
N ARG A 587 -11.71 2.82 27.58
CA ARG A 587 -10.44 2.73 28.34
C ARG A 587 -10.21 4.00 29.18
N PRO A 588 -9.98 3.87 30.50
CA PRO A 588 -9.49 4.98 31.31
C PRO A 588 -8.18 5.51 30.72
N GLU A 589 -8.05 6.84 30.68
CA GLU A 589 -6.89 7.54 30.15
C GLU A 589 -5.60 7.16 30.91
N ASP A 590 -4.68 6.45 30.27
CA ASP A 590 -3.29 6.43 30.72
C ASP A 590 -2.66 7.78 30.38
N ARG A 591 -2.56 8.63 31.42
CA ARG A 591 -1.77 9.85 31.41
C ARG A 591 -0.30 9.51 31.18
N HIS A 592 0.17 9.60 29.94
CA HIS A 592 1.61 9.71 29.66
C HIS A 592 2.00 11.16 29.44
N CYS A 593 2.70 11.68 30.45
CA CYS A 593 3.24 13.03 30.54
C CYS A 593 4.11 13.39 29.35
N CYS A 594 3.70 14.42 28.61
CA CYS A 594 4.63 15.29 27.91
C CYS A 594 5.46 16.04 28.97
N ARG A 595 6.79 15.91 28.94
CA ARG A 595 7.68 17.00 29.36
C ARG A 595 8.33 17.55 28.11
N VAL A 596 7.97 18.79 27.80
CA VAL A 596 8.75 19.69 26.97
C VAL A 596 9.94 20.09 27.84
N GLU A 597 11.15 19.73 27.44
CA GLU A 597 12.35 20.40 27.97
C GLU A 597 12.73 21.53 27.02
N ALA A 598 13.10 22.64 27.65
CA ALA A 598 13.33 23.97 27.11
C ALA A 598 14.59 24.08 26.25
#